data_AF-A0A1F5NI60-F1
#
_entry.id   AF-A0A1F5NI60-F1
#
_cell.length_a   1.000
_cell.length_b   1.000
_cell.length_c   1.000
_cell.angle_alpha   90.00
_cell.angle_beta   90.00
_cell.angle_gamma   90.00
#
_symmetry.space_group_name_H-M   'P 1'
#
loop_
_entity.id
_entity.type
_entity.pdbx_description
1 polymer ?
#
loop_
_entity_poly.entity_id
_entity_poly.type
_entity_poly.pdbx_seq_one_letter_code
_entity_poly.pdbx_strand_id
1 'polypeptide(L)'
;MINKQGFTLIEVLVATGVIAVIGVVLVVIFTNTLRGNSKSQILSVIKQNGQGVLDNIGANIRGADNVVCPLDGSSSNTMVIIKNGTYTRYRIALPTDARNTAPDTCVYSGKNGCIFQDKPTKVIDEDTGEEETDGVFIPRICSPADLSVVDNSILTDTNVQTGVLINRGSFTVKRLDGFRAIIEVEFALEPGTSAPSVVAGQIDPVTFQTTLQLK
;
A
#
# COMPACT_ATOMS: atom_id res chain seq x y z
N MET A 1 -15.33 54.71 48.35
CA MET A 1 -16.70 54.16 48.26
C MET A 1 -16.77 53.33 46.98
N ILE A 2 -16.94 52.02 47.09
CA ILE A 2 -17.07 51.12 45.92
C ILE A 2 -18.56 51.01 45.63
N ASN A 3 -19.00 51.55 44.49
CA ASN A 3 -20.38 51.42 44.02
C ASN A 3 -20.69 49.95 43.76
N LYS A 4 -21.59 49.36 44.56
CA LYS A 4 -22.13 48.01 44.30
C LYS A 4 -23.35 48.16 43.40
N GLN A 5 -23.13 48.23 42.09
CA GLN A 5 -24.21 48.03 41.12
C GLN A 5 -24.49 46.53 41.04
N GLY A 6 -25.71 46.12 41.41
CA GLY A 6 -26.15 44.73 41.32
C GLY A 6 -26.47 44.36 39.87
N PHE A 7 -26.04 43.17 39.43
CA PHE A 7 -26.37 42.64 38.12
C PHE A 7 -27.86 42.41 37.97
N THR A 8 -28.41 42.74 36.80
CA THR A 8 -29.81 42.44 36.49
C THR A 8 -29.96 40.97 36.08
N LEU A 9 -31.08 40.35 36.43
CA LEU A 9 -31.34 38.94 36.08
C LEU A 9 -31.32 38.70 34.56
N ILE A 10 -31.76 39.70 33.79
CA ILE A 10 -31.74 39.67 32.33
C ILE A 10 -30.32 39.70 31.75
N GLU A 11 -29.41 40.46 32.36
CA GLU A 11 -28.00 40.56 31.93
C GLU A 11 -27.27 39.22 32.12
N VAL A 12 -27.54 38.52 33.23
CA VAL A 12 -26.99 37.16 33.47
C VAL A 12 -27.56 36.15 32.45
N LEU A 13 -28.84 36.26 32.10
CA LEU A 13 -29.47 35.36 31.14
C LEU A 13 -28.95 35.57 29.71
N VAL A 14 -28.75 36.82 29.31
CA VAL A 14 -28.15 37.15 28.01
C VAL A 14 -26.68 36.71 27.96
N ALA A 15 -25.90 36.96 29.02
CA ALA A 15 -24.49 36.57 29.07
C ALA A 15 -24.30 35.04 28.97
N THR A 16 -25.11 34.26 29.69
CA THR A 16 -25.08 32.79 29.62
C THR A 16 -25.52 32.26 28.25
N GLY A 17 -26.51 32.88 27.61
CA GLY A 17 -26.92 32.56 26.24
C GLY A 17 -25.79 32.79 25.22
N VAL A 18 -25.09 33.94 25.31
CA VAL A 18 -23.95 34.25 24.44
C VAL A 18 -22.79 33.27 24.66
N ILE A 19 -22.47 32.95 25.92
CA ILE A 19 -21.43 31.98 26.25
C ILE A 19 -21.75 30.59 25.69
N ALA A 20 -23.02 30.16 25.76
CA ALA A 20 -23.44 28.87 25.22
C ALA A 20 -23.22 28.79 23.70
N VAL A 21 -23.60 29.84 22.94
CA VAL A 21 -23.39 29.89 21.49
C VAL A 21 -21.90 29.87 21.15
N ILE A 22 -21.10 30.69 21.84
CA ILE A 22 -19.64 30.72 21.64
C ILE A 22 -19.02 29.36 21.94
N GLY A 23 -19.44 28.71 23.02
CA GLY A 23 -18.96 27.37 23.40
C GLY A 23 -19.20 26.33 22.30
N VAL A 24 -20.39 26.31 21.72
CA VAL A 24 -20.72 25.41 20.59
C VAL A 24 -19.83 25.69 19.38
N VAL A 25 -19.66 26.96 19.01
CA VAL A 25 -18.80 27.35 17.88
C VAL A 25 -17.35 26.90 18.10
N LEU A 26 -16.80 27.09 19.30
CA LEU A 26 -15.45 26.65 19.64
C LEU A 26 -15.28 25.13 19.54
N VAL A 27 -16.25 24.36 20.02
CA VAL A 27 -16.22 22.88 19.91
C VAL A 27 -16.27 22.44 18.45
N VAL A 28 -17.08 23.09 17.61
CA VAL A 28 -17.14 22.80 16.17
C VAL A 28 -15.80 23.10 15.49
N ILE A 29 -15.19 24.25 15.77
CA ILE A 29 -13.88 24.62 15.20
C ILE A 29 -12.80 23.62 15.64
N PHE A 30 -12.76 23.28 16.92
CA PHE A 30 -11.78 22.35 17.47
C PHE A 30 -11.91 20.95 16.86
N THR A 31 -13.14 20.42 16.79
CA THR A 31 -13.39 19.10 16.21
C THR A 31 -13.10 19.05 14.71
N ASN A 32 -13.43 20.11 13.96
CA ASN A 32 -13.06 20.23 12.55
C ASN A 32 -11.55 20.29 12.34
N THR A 33 -10.84 21.02 13.21
CA THR A 33 -9.37 21.12 13.16
C THR A 33 -8.71 19.76 13.44
N LEU A 34 -9.17 19.04 14.47
CA LEU A 34 -8.67 17.69 14.78
C LEU A 34 -8.91 16.72 13.63
N ARG A 35 -10.11 16.72 13.03
CA ARG A 35 -10.44 15.90 11.85
C ARG A 35 -9.54 16.23 10.66
N GLY A 36 -9.29 17.51 10.41
CA GLY A 36 -8.37 17.96 9.36
C GLY A 36 -6.95 17.43 9.55
N ASN A 37 -6.45 17.45 10.79
CA ASN A 37 -5.12 16.95 11.12
C ASN A 37 -5.01 15.42 10.92
N SER A 38 -5.99 14.65 11.42
CA SER A 38 -6.04 13.20 11.20
C SER A 38 -6.09 12.83 9.72
N LYS A 39 -6.87 13.56 8.90
CA LYS A 39 -6.94 13.34 7.46
C LYS A 39 -5.59 13.56 6.78
N SER A 40 -4.92 14.67 7.12
CA SER A 40 -3.60 14.99 6.58
C SER A 40 -2.55 13.94 6.97
N GLN A 41 -2.61 13.45 8.21
CA GLN A 41 -1.69 12.42 8.70
C GLN A 41 -1.88 11.09 7.95
N ILE A 42 -3.12 10.60 7.83
CA ILE A 42 -3.40 9.35 7.09
C ILE A 42 -2.99 9.48 5.62
N LEU A 43 -3.31 10.61 4.97
CA LEU A 43 -2.88 10.86 3.59
C LEU A 43 -1.35 10.89 3.45
N SER A 44 -0.64 11.42 4.45
CA SER A 44 0.82 11.39 4.49
C SER A 44 1.35 9.96 4.57
N VAL A 45 0.75 9.11 5.42
CA VAL A 45 1.13 7.69 5.53
C VAL A 45 0.90 6.97 4.20
N ILE A 46 -0.25 7.19 3.55
CA ILE A 46 -0.56 6.63 2.23
C ILE A 46 0.51 7.02 1.20
N LYS A 47 0.86 8.31 1.13
CA LYS A 47 1.87 8.82 0.20
C LYS A 47 3.26 8.26 0.48
N GLN A 48 3.67 8.20 1.74
CA GLN A 48 4.98 7.67 2.13
C GLN A 48 5.12 6.18 1.80
N ASN A 49 4.08 5.38 2.09
CA ASN A 49 4.07 3.95 1.75
C ASN A 49 4.11 3.75 0.24
N GLY A 50 3.22 4.41 -0.51
CA GLY A 50 3.18 4.26 -1.97
C GLY A 50 4.46 4.72 -2.65
N GLN A 51 5.04 5.85 -2.22
CA GLN A 51 6.33 6.30 -2.75
C GLN A 51 7.47 5.33 -2.40
N GLY A 52 7.51 4.82 -1.16
CA GLY A 52 8.51 3.84 -0.73
C GLY A 52 8.48 2.57 -1.57
N VAL A 53 7.29 2.06 -1.90
CA VAL A 53 7.11 0.92 -2.81
C VAL A 53 7.63 1.25 -4.21
N LEU A 54 7.23 2.40 -4.79
CA LEU A 54 7.67 2.80 -6.12
C LEU A 54 9.19 3.00 -6.21
N ASP A 55 9.80 3.58 -5.18
CA ASP A 55 11.24 3.80 -5.12
C ASP A 55 12.00 2.47 -5.03
N ASN A 56 11.50 1.52 -4.23
CA ASN A 56 12.07 0.18 -4.12
C ASN A 56 12.00 -0.59 -5.45
N ILE A 57 10.79 -0.70 -6.02
CA ILE A 57 10.56 -1.37 -7.29
C ILE A 57 11.36 -0.69 -8.41
N GLY A 58 11.33 0.64 -8.46
CA GLY A 58 12.03 1.44 -9.46
C GLY A 58 13.55 1.32 -9.38
N ALA A 59 14.13 1.26 -8.18
CA ALA A 59 15.56 1.03 -8.01
C ALA A 59 15.97 -0.35 -8.55
N ASN A 60 15.17 -1.38 -8.28
CA ASN A 60 15.49 -2.74 -8.69
C ASN A 60 15.27 -2.96 -10.19
N ILE A 61 14.21 -2.40 -10.79
CA ILE A 61 13.99 -2.43 -12.24
C ILE A 61 15.12 -1.75 -13.01
N ARG A 62 15.55 -0.55 -12.57
CA ARG A 62 16.61 0.20 -13.28
C ARG A 62 17.96 -0.52 -13.29
N GLY A 63 18.19 -1.42 -12.34
CA GLY A 63 19.39 -2.23 -12.25
C GLY A 63 19.18 -3.69 -12.62
N ALA A 64 18.04 -4.06 -13.19
CA ALA A 64 17.75 -5.42 -13.63
C ALA A 64 18.27 -5.67 -15.04
N ASP A 65 18.67 -6.91 -15.30
CA ASP A 65 19.15 -7.37 -16.60
C ASP A 65 17.98 -7.79 -17.50
N ASN A 66 16.89 -8.31 -16.92
CA ASN A 66 15.73 -8.76 -17.68
C ASN A 66 14.46 -8.84 -16.81
N VAL A 67 13.30 -8.88 -17.49
CA VAL A 67 11.98 -9.13 -16.90
C VAL A 67 11.41 -10.45 -17.44
N VAL A 68 11.13 -11.36 -16.52
CA VAL A 68 10.66 -12.71 -16.85
C VAL A 68 9.14 -12.72 -17.02
N CYS A 69 8.44 -12.08 -16.09
CA CYS A 69 6.98 -11.91 -16.13
C CYS A 69 6.55 -10.56 -15.52
N PRO A 70 5.36 -10.05 -15.88
CA PRO A 70 4.34 -10.66 -16.75
C PRO A 70 4.76 -10.83 -18.23
N LEU A 71 3.95 -11.60 -18.97
CA LEU A 71 4.12 -11.76 -20.42
C LEU A 71 3.90 -10.42 -21.13
N ASP A 72 4.40 -10.32 -22.36
CA ASP A 72 4.33 -9.08 -23.12
C ASP A 72 2.87 -8.67 -23.36
N GLY A 73 2.53 -7.44 -23.00
CA GLY A 73 1.19 -6.88 -23.09
C GLY A 73 0.18 -7.42 -22.08
N SER A 74 0.58 -8.26 -21.11
CA SER A 74 -0.31 -8.75 -20.07
C SER A 74 -0.11 -8.02 -18.74
N SER A 75 -1.21 -7.87 -18.00
CA SER A 75 -1.22 -7.36 -16.64
C SER A 75 -1.27 -8.52 -15.64
N SER A 76 -0.44 -8.48 -14.60
CA SER A 76 -0.43 -9.49 -13.53
C SER A 76 -0.15 -8.85 -12.17
N ASN A 77 -0.60 -9.50 -11.09
CA ASN A 77 -0.25 -9.09 -9.73
C ASN A 77 1.14 -9.58 -9.31
N THR A 78 1.83 -10.31 -10.19
CA THR A 78 3.18 -10.84 -9.99
C THR A 78 4.11 -10.35 -11.09
N MET A 79 5.25 -9.82 -10.69
CA MET A 79 6.34 -9.43 -11.59
C MET A 79 7.65 -10.06 -11.10
N VAL A 80 8.46 -10.55 -12.02
CA VAL A 80 9.77 -11.11 -11.70
C VAL A 80 10.83 -10.49 -12.57
N ILE A 81 11.86 -9.96 -11.93
CA ILE A 81 13.04 -9.39 -12.56
C ILE A 81 14.28 -10.21 -12.20
N ILE A 82 15.26 -10.21 -13.10
CA ILE A 82 16.56 -10.86 -12.88
C ILE A 82 17.62 -9.77 -12.78
N LYS A 83 18.50 -9.91 -11.78
CA LYS A 83 19.69 -9.07 -11.64
C LYS A 83 20.87 -9.92 -11.19
N ASN A 84 21.95 -9.96 -11.98
CA ASN A 84 23.14 -10.77 -11.72
C ASN A 84 22.79 -12.25 -11.42
N GLY A 85 21.83 -12.82 -12.17
CA GLY A 85 21.35 -14.19 -11.98
C GLY A 85 20.43 -14.41 -10.76
N THR A 86 20.18 -13.39 -9.94
CA THR A 86 19.24 -13.47 -8.82
C THR A 86 17.84 -13.04 -9.27
N TYR A 87 16.84 -13.89 -9.00
CA TYR A 87 15.44 -13.58 -9.27
C TYR A 87 14.86 -12.80 -8.09
N THR A 88 14.28 -11.64 -8.37
CA THR A 88 13.49 -10.88 -7.40
C THR A 88 12.06 -10.84 -7.90
N ARG A 89 11.15 -11.33 -7.06
CA ARG A 89 9.73 -11.35 -7.36
C ARG A 89 9.00 -10.31 -6.52
N TYR A 90 8.11 -9.57 -7.17
CA TYR A 90 7.17 -8.64 -6.54
C TYR A 90 5.76 -9.18 -6.69
N ARG A 91 4.99 -9.08 -5.60
CA ARG A 91 3.61 -9.52 -5.56
C ARG A 91 2.72 -8.50 -4.87
N ILE A 92 1.54 -8.31 -5.45
CA ILE A 92 0.45 -7.51 -4.90
C ILE A 92 -0.59 -8.49 -4.38
N ALA A 93 -0.73 -8.57 -3.05
CA ALA A 93 -1.74 -9.39 -2.40
C ALA A 93 -2.89 -8.50 -1.94
N LEU A 94 -4.10 -8.81 -2.41
CA LEU A 94 -5.31 -8.16 -1.96
C LEU A 94 -5.81 -8.86 -0.67
N PRO A 95 -6.48 -8.13 0.23
CA PRO A 95 -6.99 -8.73 1.48
C PRO A 95 -8.01 -9.85 1.25
N THR A 96 -8.68 -9.86 0.09
CA THR A 96 -9.66 -10.88 -0.29
C THR A 96 -9.07 -12.03 -1.09
N ASP A 97 -7.76 -12.04 -1.34
CA ASP A 97 -7.16 -13.14 -2.11
C ASP A 97 -7.28 -14.45 -1.32
N ALA A 98 -8.10 -15.37 -1.79
CA ALA A 98 -8.33 -16.67 -1.13
C ALA A 98 -7.16 -17.65 -1.27
N ARG A 99 -5.98 -17.19 -1.70
CA ARG A 99 -4.81 -18.04 -2.03
C ARG A 99 -3.66 -17.72 -1.07
N ASN A 100 -3.08 -18.77 -0.49
CA ASN A 100 -1.95 -18.75 0.45
C ASN A 100 -0.61 -18.29 -0.17
N THR A 101 -0.63 -17.49 -1.23
CA THR A 101 0.55 -17.16 -2.06
C THR A 101 1.26 -15.89 -1.61
N ALA A 102 0.84 -15.35 -0.47
CA ALA A 102 1.42 -14.21 0.20
C ALA A 102 1.50 -14.47 1.72
N PRO A 103 2.36 -13.74 2.45
CA PRO A 103 2.48 -13.89 3.90
C PRO A 103 1.12 -13.74 4.60
N ASP A 104 0.86 -14.53 5.66
CA ASP A 104 -0.38 -14.51 6.46
C ASP A 104 -0.75 -13.11 6.98
N THR A 105 0.24 -12.23 7.12
CA THR A 105 0.06 -10.83 7.52
C THR A 105 -0.65 -9.96 6.47
N CYS A 106 -0.66 -10.40 5.21
CA CYS A 106 -1.17 -9.65 4.08
C CYS A 106 -2.57 -10.09 3.65
N VAL A 107 -2.85 -11.38 3.78
CA VAL A 107 -4.06 -12.03 3.25
C VAL A 107 -5.10 -12.19 4.36
N TYR A 108 -6.37 -12.35 4.01
CA TYR A 108 -7.56 -12.55 4.87
C TYR A 108 -8.44 -11.31 5.10
N SER A 109 -9.74 -11.59 5.30
CA SER A 109 -10.75 -10.59 5.64
C SER A 109 -10.35 -9.82 6.90
N GLY A 110 -10.38 -8.49 6.81
CA GLY A 110 -9.95 -7.60 7.88
C GLY A 110 -8.46 -7.23 7.86
N LYS A 111 -7.65 -7.82 6.96
CA LYS A 111 -6.28 -7.35 6.69
C LYS A 111 -6.28 -6.25 5.63
N ASN A 112 -5.12 -5.63 5.48
CA ASN A 112 -4.90 -4.53 4.57
C ASN A 112 -4.46 -4.97 3.16
N GLY A 113 -4.26 -6.26 2.88
CA GLY A 113 -3.42 -6.61 1.73
C GLY A 113 -1.97 -6.18 1.96
N CYS A 114 -1.09 -6.49 1.03
CA CYS A 114 0.25 -5.89 1.02
C CYS A 114 0.90 -5.98 -0.35
N ILE A 115 1.92 -5.16 -0.54
CA ILE A 115 2.90 -5.36 -1.61
C ILE A 115 4.15 -5.93 -0.93
N PHE A 116 4.65 -7.04 -1.43
CA PHE A 116 5.83 -7.69 -0.89
C PHE A 116 6.75 -8.17 -2.00
N GLN A 117 8.00 -8.38 -1.62
CA GLN A 117 9.01 -8.97 -2.47
C GLN A 117 9.58 -10.24 -1.84
N ASP A 118 10.06 -11.15 -2.67
CA ASP A 118 10.74 -12.38 -2.26
C ASP A 118 11.78 -12.80 -3.32
N LYS A 119 12.64 -13.74 -2.95
CA LYS A 119 13.73 -14.24 -3.82
C LYS A 119 13.57 -15.73 -4.07
N PRO A 120 12.76 -16.13 -5.07
CA PRO A 120 12.56 -17.53 -5.35
C PRO A 120 13.86 -18.16 -5.84
N THR A 121 14.13 -19.38 -5.36
CA THR A 121 15.25 -20.21 -5.80
C THR A 121 14.72 -21.46 -6.49
N LYS A 122 15.56 -22.04 -7.34
CA LYS A 122 15.29 -23.35 -7.93
C LYS A 122 15.26 -24.41 -6.84
N VAL A 123 14.35 -25.36 -6.99
CA VAL A 123 14.26 -26.51 -6.08
C VAL A 123 15.35 -27.51 -6.48
N ILE A 124 16.00 -28.11 -5.49
CA ILE A 124 16.86 -29.27 -5.70
C ILE A 124 16.00 -30.50 -5.40
N ASP A 125 15.88 -31.39 -6.38
CA ASP A 125 15.16 -32.65 -6.21
C ASP A 125 15.93 -33.52 -5.21
N GLU A 126 15.28 -33.93 -4.11
CA GLU A 126 15.94 -34.64 -3.01
C GLU A 126 16.35 -36.07 -3.39
N ASP A 127 15.70 -36.67 -4.38
CA ASP A 127 15.93 -38.05 -4.82
C ASP A 127 17.06 -38.13 -5.86
N THR A 128 17.18 -37.12 -6.73
CA THR A 128 18.15 -37.09 -7.84
C THR A 128 19.32 -36.14 -7.61
N GLY A 129 19.17 -35.16 -6.71
CA GLY A 129 20.13 -34.08 -6.51
C GLY A 129 20.19 -33.08 -7.69
N GLU A 130 19.30 -33.21 -8.67
CA GLU A 130 19.25 -32.32 -9.82
C GLU A 130 18.52 -31.02 -9.50
N GLU A 131 19.04 -29.91 -10.02
CA GLU A 131 18.42 -28.61 -9.88
C GLU A 131 17.29 -28.44 -10.90
N GLU A 132 16.19 -27.83 -10.47
CA GLU A 132 15.05 -27.47 -11.32
C GLU A 132 15.50 -26.70 -12.58
N THR A 133 15.11 -27.20 -13.75
CA THR A 133 15.41 -26.55 -15.03
C THR A 133 14.65 -25.23 -15.19
N ASP A 134 15.20 -24.30 -15.99
CA ASP A 134 14.56 -23.01 -16.28
C ASP A 134 13.15 -23.17 -16.87
N GLY A 135 12.92 -24.23 -17.65
CA GLY A 135 11.62 -24.54 -18.25
C GLY A 135 10.51 -24.86 -17.25
N VAL A 136 10.85 -25.23 -16.02
CA VAL A 136 9.90 -25.49 -14.93
C VAL A 136 9.90 -24.32 -13.94
N PHE A 137 11.10 -23.84 -13.59
CA PHE A 137 11.29 -22.77 -12.62
C PHE A 137 10.59 -21.46 -13.04
N ILE A 138 10.80 -21.00 -14.28
CA ILE A 138 10.26 -19.73 -14.76
C ILE A 138 8.72 -19.71 -14.76
N PRO A 139 8.02 -20.70 -15.37
CA PRO A 139 6.56 -20.75 -15.31
C PRO A 139 6.02 -20.83 -13.88
N ARG A 140 6.71 -21.54 -12.99
CA ARG A 140 6.33 -21.66 -11.58
C ARG A 140 6.39 -20.30 -10.88
N ILE A 141 7.52 -19.61 -10.90
CA ILE A 141 7.66 -18.34 -10.16
C ILE A 141 6.78 -17.21 -10.71
N CYS A 142 6.42 -17.28 -11.99
CA CYS A 142 5.51 -16.35 -12.64
C CYS A 142 4.03 -16.67 -12.39
N SER A 143 3.74 -17.86 -11.85
CA SER A 143 2.39 -18.24 -11.47
C SER A 143 1.99 -17.54 -10.17
N PRO A 144 0.80 -16.93 -10.11
CA PRO A 144 0.29 -16.38 -8.86
C PRO A 144 -0.05 -17.48 -7.84
N ALA A 145 -0.01 -18.76 -8.22
CA ALA A 145 -0.24 -19.92 -7.37
C ALA A 145 1.03 -20.44 -6.67
N ASP A 146 2.21 -19.90 -7.00
CA ASP A 146 3.45 -20.37 -6.38
C ASP A 146 3.55 -19.95 -4.91
N LEU A 147 3.67 -20.95 -4.05
CA LEU A 147 3.73 -20.79 -2.59
C LEU A 147 5.18 -20.67 -2.08
N SER A 148 6.18 -20.76 -2.96
CA SER A 148 7.59 -20.68 -2.55
C SER A 148 7.93 -19.24 -2.15
N VAL A 149 7.78 -18.92 -0.87
CA VAL A 149 8.09 -17.60 -0.34
C VAL A 149 9.37 -17.74 0.48
N VAL A 150 10.49 -17.31 -0.10
CA VAL A 150 11.82 -17.35 0.54
C VAL A 150 12.35 -15.92 0.63
N ASP A 151 12.92 -15.57 1.78
CA ASP A 151 13.48 -14.23 2.06
C ASP A 151 12.51 -13.08 1.71
N ASN A 152 11.29 -13.16 2.26
CA ASN A 152 10.28 -12.16 1.98
C ASN A 152 10.53 -10.83 2.72
N SER A 153 10.04 -9.76 2.12
CA SER A 153 10.02 -8.42 2.71
C SER A 153 8.74 -7.71 2.30
N ILE A 154 7.97 -7.27 3.30
CA ILE A 154 6.75 -6.51 3.09
C ILE A 154 7.12 -5.04 2.90
N LEU A 155 6.63 -4.44 1.80
CA LEU A 155 6.96 -3.07 1.39
C LEU A 155 5.94 -2.04 1.86
N THR A 156 4.79 -2.49 2.37
CA THR A 156 3.68 -1.65 2.82
C THR A 156 3.35 -1.90 4.28
N ASP A 157 2.98 -0.86 5.03
CA ASP A 157 2.53 -0.99 6.41
C ASP A 157 1.18 -1.72 6.50
N THR A 158 1.20 -2.93 7.04
CA THR A 158 0.04 -3.82 7.19
C THR A 158 -0.76 -3.58 8.48
N ASN A 159 -0.41 -2.57 9.28
CA ASN A 159 -1.19 -2.21 10.46
C ASN A 159 -2.61 -1.78 10.06
N VAL A 160 -3.61 -2.51 10.53
CA VAL A 160 -5.02 -2.29 10.15
C VAL A 160 -5.59 -0.94 10.61
N GLN A 161 -5.00 -0.29 11.61
CA GLN A 161 -5.45 1.01 12.13
C GLN A 161 -4.69 2.18 11.54
N THR A 162 -3.36 2.05 11.41
CA THR A 162 -2.47 3.17 11.05
C THR A 162 -1.80 3.03 9.69
N GLY A 163 -1.79 1.82 9.12
CA GLY A 163 -1.15 1.50 7.86
C GLY A 163 -2.05 1.77 6.66
N VAL A 164 -1.77 1.06 5.57
CA VAL A 164 -2.42 1.27 4.27
C VAL A 164 -3.06 -0.01 3.75
N LEU A 165 -4.27 0.11 3.20
CA LEU A 165 -5.00 -0.96 2.52
C LEU A 165 -4.66 -0.94 1.02
N ILE A 166 -4.33 -2.09 0.45
CA ILE A 166 -4.21 -2.29 -1.00
C ILE A 166 -5.61 -2.61 -1.55
N ASN A 167 -6.17 -1.70 -2.33
CA ASN A 167 -7.46 -1.93 -2.99
C ASN A 167 -7.27 -2.69 -4.32
N ARG A 168 -6.31 -2.25 -5.13
CA ARG A 168 -6.02 -2.83 -6.45
C ARG A 168 -4.57 -2.61 -6.82
N GLY A 169 -4.07 -3.39 -7.77
CA GLY A 169 -2.81 -3.08 -8.44
C GLY A 169 -2.43 -4.16 -9.43
N SER A 170 -1.55 -3.80 -10.35
CA SER A 170 -1.03 -4.66 -11.40
C SER A 170 0.34 -4.19 -11.86
N PHE A 171 1.08 -5.14 -12.42
CA PHE A 171 2.27 -4.92 -13.20
C PHE A 171 1.93 -5.23 -14.66
N THR A 172 2.36 -4.38 -15.57
CA THR A 172 2.24 -4.59 -17.02
C THR A 172 3.62 -4.44 -17.65
N VAL A 173 3.99 -5.36 -18.54
CA VAL A 173 5.29 -5.33 -19.23
C VAL A 173 5.04 -5.27 -20.71
N LYS A 174 5.68 -4.29 -21.37
CA LYS A 174 5.75 -4.17 -22.82
C LYS A 174 7.19 -4.38 -23.26
N ARG A 175 7.47 -5.50 -23.93
CA ARG A 175 8.81 -5.81 -24.42
C ARG A 175 9.13 -4.95 -25.66
N LEU A 176 10.38 -4.55 -25.76
CA LEU A 176 10.95 -3.82 -26.88
C LEU A 176 12.06 -4.68 -27.50
N ASP A 177 12.56 -4.27 -28.66
CA ASP A 177 13.70 -4.95 -29.30
C ASP A 177 14.95 -4.88 -28.41
N GLY A 178 15.69 -6.00 -28.35
CA GLY A 178 17.01 -6.07 -27.72
C GLY A 178 17.00 -5.98 -26.18
N PHE A 179 16.41 -6.96 -25.49
CA PHE A 179 16.33 -7.11 -24.02
C PHE A 179 15.69 -5.94 -23.25
N ARG A 180 15.23 -4.91 -23.93
CA ARG A 180 14.57 -3.75 -23.35
C ARG A 180 13.10 -4.04 -23.06
N ALA A 181 12.58 -3.44 -22.01
CA ALA A 181 11.16 -3.51 -21.67
C ALA A 181 10.70 -2.21 -21.03
N ILE A 182 9.45 -1.83 -21.28
CA ILE A 182 8.72 -0.82 -20.54
C ILE A 182 7.86 -1.54 -19.51
N ILE A 183 8.07 -1.23 -18.25
CA ILE A 183 7.33 -1.78 -17.12
C ILE A 183 6.44 -0.69 -16.56
N GLU A 184 5.16 -0.95 -16.53
CA GLU A 184 4.17 -0.12 -15.87
C GLU A 184 3.76 -0.77 -14.56
N VAL A 185 3.85 -0.01 -13.48
CA VAL A 185 3.44 -0.40 -12.14
C VAL A 185 2.28 0.48 -11.74
N GLU A 186 1.13 -0.11 -11.43
CA GLU A 186 -0.05 0.62 -10.95
C GLU A 186 -0.58 -0.04 -9.67
N PHE A 187 -0.87 0.74 -8.63
CA PHE A 187 -1.61 0.26 -7.48
C PHE A 187 -2.35 1.40 -6.77
N ALA A 188 -3.42 1.07 -6.05
CA ALA A 188 -4.17 2.04 -5.26
C ALA A 188 -4.14 1.70 -3.77
N LEU A 189 -3.85 2.72 -2.97
CA LEU A 189 -3.79 2.64 -1.52
C LEU A 189 -4.93 3.41 -0.88
N GLU A 190 -5.45 2.85 0.21
CA GLU A 190 -6.51 3.39 1.04
C GLU A 190 -6.08 3.43 2.51
N PRO A 191 -6.81 4.14 3.38
CA PRO A 191 -6.66 3.97 4.82
C PRO A 191 -6.84 2.50 5.24
N GLY A 192 -6.11 2.05 6.27
CA GLY A 192 -6.26 0.70 6.79
C GLY A 192 -7.71 0.32 7.15
N THR A 193 -8.03 -0.96 7.11
CA THR A 193 -9.40 -1.50 7.25
C THR A 193 -10.09 -1.14 8.58
N SER A 194 -9.30 -0.87 9.62
CA SER A 194 -9.76 -0.49 10.96
C SER A 194 -9.44 0.98 11.29
N ALA A 195 -9.13 1.80 10.28
CA ALA A 195 -8.96 3.23 10.47
C ALA A 195 -10.29 3.88 10.91
N PRO A 196 -10.26 4.94 11.74
CA PRO A 196 -11.48 5.60 12.21
C PRO A 196 -12.38 6.06 11.05
N SER A 197 -13.61 5.53 10.99
CA SER A 197 -14.56 5.75 9.89
C SER A 197 -14.92 7.23 9.66
N VAL A 198 -14.87 8.04 10.72
CA VAL A 198 -15.09 9.49 10.67
C VAL A 198 -14.10 10.21 9.74
N VAL A 199 -12.91 9.62 9.53
CA VAL A 199 -11.85 10.18 8.68
C VAL A 199 -11.64 9.31 7.44
N ALA A 200 -11.59 7.99 7.59
CA ALA A 200 -11.33 7.05 6.50
C ALA A 200 -12.39 7.11 5.39
N GLY A 201 -13.67 7.25 5.76
CA GLY A 201 -14.77 7.38 4.78
C GLY A 201 -14.78 8.69 3.98
N GLN A 202 -13.82 9.58 4.21
CA GLN A 202 -13.67 10.88 3.52
C GLN A 202 -12.36 10.99 2.72
N ILE A 203 -11.56 9.92 2.68
CA ILE A 203 -10.30 9.84 1.95
C ILE A 203 -10.52 8.94 0.75
N ASP A 204 -10.42 9.51 -0.43
CA ASP A 204 -10.46 8.73 -1.67
C ASP A 204 -9.17 7.91 -1.83
N PRO A 205 -9.24 6.76 -2.52
CA PRO A 205 -8.06 5.94 -2.79
C PRO A 205 -7.02 6.72 -3.59
N VAL A 206 -5.75 6.62 -3.18
CA VAL A 206 -4.64 7.25 -3.89
C VAL A 206 -4.03 6.23 -4.85
N THR A 207 -4.06 6.53 -6.15
CA THR A 207 -3.44 5.69 -7.18
C THR A 207 -1.99 6.13 -7.40
N PHE A 208 -1.10 5.14 -7.40
CA PHE A 208 0.32 5.27 -7.69
C PHE A 208 0.59 4.58 -9.02
N GLN A 209 1.25 5.29 -9.93
CA GLN A 209 1.57 4.79 -11.25
C GLN A 209 2.98 5.23 -11.64
N THR A 210 3.78 4.32 -12.18
CA THR A 210 5.06 4.68 -12.79
C THR A 210 5.36 3.81 -13.99
N THR A 211 6.11 4.38 -14.94
CA THR A 211 6.59 3.70 -16.14
C THR A 211 8.10 3.72 -16.14
N LEU A 212 8.73 2.56 -16.22
CA LEU A 212 10.16 2.37 -16.11
C LEU A 212 10.67 1.62 -17.34
N GLN A 213 11.80 2.07 -17.88
CA GLN A 213 12.45 1.40 -18.99
C GLN A 213 13.66 0.61 -18.48
N LEU A 214 13.67 -0.68 -18.79
CA LEU A 214 14.84 -1.55 -18.65
C LEU A 214 15.80 -1.26 -19.81
N LYS A 215 17.09 -1.08 -19.50
CA LYS A 215 18.10 -0.56 -20.43
C LYS A 215 18.72 -1.64 -21.31
#